data_AF-A0A535LZK5-F1
#
_entry.id   AF-A0A535LZK5-F1
#
_cell.length_a   1.000
_cell.length_b   1.000
_cell.length_c   1.000
_cell.angle_alpha   90.00
_cell.angle_beta   90.00
_cell.angle_gamma   90.00
#
_symmetry.space_group_name_H-M   'P 1'
#
loop_
_entity.id
_entity.type
_entity.pdbx_description
1 polymer ?
#
loop_
_entity_poly.entity_id
_entity_poly.type
_entity_poly.pdbx_seq_one_letter_code
_entity_poly.pdbx_strand_id
1 'polypeptide(L)'
;MSAAADADRPDARSSGRLLERLYEVPDLPRWPLPARLERLHDGGLGFQRPVVCANFVASLDGVVALGGAHRDDGALISGGDEGDRFLMTLLRSCADVIVVGAGTLRDTPRGLWTAEELFPSAVSEFAELRRRLGCEPRPLFVVVSGSGAVDLDHPALGSGAIVAATATGAAALRRRGATVAIETLGTGRRLDMRRVLLWLRESGHATILIE
;
A
#
# COMPACT_ATOMS: atom_id res chain seq x y z
N MET A 1 28.64 -14.75 29.37
CA MET A 1 29.09 -13.35 29.51
C MET A 1 29.10 -12.70 28.14
N SER A 2 28.03 -11.99 27.79
CA SER A 2 28.03 -10.80 26.92
C SER A 2 26.59 -10.27 26.93
N ALA A 3 26.24 -9.57 28.01
CA ALA A 3 24.98 -8.89 28.21
C ALA A 3 25.24 -7.38 28.39
N ALA A 4 26.11 -6.82 27.55
CA ALA A 4 26.64 -5.46 27.72
C ALA A 4 26.82 -4.73 26.38
N ALA A 5 25.86 -4.87 25.45
CA ALA A 5 25.87 -4.11 24.20
C ALA A 5 24.60 -3.29 23.94
N ASP A 6 23.58 -3.36 24.80
CA ASP A 6 22.24 -2.81 24.50
C ASP A 6 21.92 -1.49 25.23
N ALA A 7 22.86 -0.99 26.05
CA ALA A 7 22.60 0.14 26.95
C ALA A 7 22.99 1.52 26.40
N ASP A 8 23.53 1.61 25.17
CA ASP A 8 24.08 2.87 24.62
C ASP A 8 23.55 3.21 23.21
N ARG A 9 22.47 2.56 22.77
CA ARG A 9 21.80 2.95 21.51
C ARG A 9 20.95 4.20 21.78
N PRO A 10 21.24 5.34 21.12
CA PRO A 10 20.42 6.53 21.27
C PRO A 10 18.99 6.22 20.82
N ASP A 11 18.00 6.64 21.61
CA ASP A 11 16.57 6.51 21.30
C ASP A 11 16.32 6.96 19.85
N ALA A 12 15.65 6.14 19.04
CA ALA A 12 15.35 6.42 17.63
C ALA A 12 14.73 7.81 17.45
N ARG A 13 13.90 8.24 18.42
CA ARG A 13 13.26 9.56 18.43
C ARG A 13 14.24 10.70 18.65
N SER A 14 15.28 10.51 19.48
CA SER A 14 16.34 11.50 19.69
C SER A 14 17.23 11.72 18.46
N SER A 15 17.25 10.73 17.55
CA SER A 15 18.01 10.76 16.30
C SER A 15 17.21 11.31 15.10
N GLY A 16 15.93 11.68 15.29
CA GLY A 16 15.04 12.09 14.21
C GLY A 16 14.64 10.97 13.25
N ARG A 17 14.72 9.70 13.71
CA ARG A 17 14.29 8.50 12.97
C ARG A 17 12.88 8.11 13.41
N LEU A 18 12.10 7.54 12.49
CA LEU A 18 10.78 6.98 12.81
C LEU A 18 10.79 5.46 12.88
N LEU A 19 11.72 4.82 12.18
CA LEU A 19 11.91 3.38 12.18
C LEU A 19 13.30 3.03 12.69
N GLU A 20 13.45 1.83 13.24
CA GLU A 20 14.74 1.21 13.53
C GLU A 20 14.86 -0.07 12.71
N ARG A 21 15.93 -0.18 11.92
CA ARG A 21 16.17 -1.37 11.12
C ARG A 21 16.75 -2.49 11.99
N LEU A 22 15.91 -3.43 12.36
CA LEU A 22 16.35 -4.62 13.11
C LEU A 22 17.05 -5.64 12.21
N TYR A 23 16.58 -5.80 10.98
CA TYR A 23 17.12 -6.75 10.01
C TYR A 23 16.79 -6.32 8.57
N GLU A 24 17.72 -6.55 7.65
CA GLU A 24 17.51 -6.46 6.20
C GLU A 24 18.29 -7.60 5.54
N VAL A 25 17.68 -8.24 4.53
CA VAL A 25 18.38 -9.27 3.75
C VAL A 25 19.59 -8.64 3.06
N PRO A 26 20.80 -9.21 3.19
CA PRO A 26 21.99 -8.70 2.51
C PRO A 26 21.83 -8.65 0.98
N ASP A 27 22.57 -7.75 0.34
CA ASP A 27 22.73 -7.68 -1.11
C ASP A 27 21.45 -7.42 -1.94
N LEU A 28 20.38 -6.93 -1.30
CA LEU A 28 19.21 -6.44 -2.03
C LEU A 28 19.57 -5.18 -2.83
N PRO A 29 19.08 -5.04 -4.08
CA PRO A 29 19.18 -3.78 -4.82
C PRO A 29 18.55 -2.65 -4.01
N ARG A 30 19.34 -1.62 -3.70
CA ARG A 30 18.91 -0.48 -2.88
C ARG A 30 18.42 0.67 -3.75
N TRP A 31 17.31 1.26 -3.34
CA TRP A 31 16.78 2.45 -3.98
C TRP A 31 17.29 3.69 -3.26
N PRO A 32 17.83 4.69 -3.99
CA PRO A 32 18.37 5.90 -3.38
C PRO A 32 17.23 6.81 -2.91
N LEU A 33 16.86 6.65 -1.63
CA LEU A 33 15.86 7.48 -0.98
C LEU A 33 16.34 8.96 -0.94
N PRO A 34 15.44 9.94 -1.07
CA PRO A 34 15.72 11.31 -0.65
C PRO A 34 16.23 11.37 0.79
N ALA A 35 17.19 12.24 1.08
CA ALA A 35 17.96 12.21 2.33
C ALA A 35 17.10 12.27 3.60
N ARG A 36 15.95 12.96 3.56
CA ARG A 36 15.02 12.98 4.69
C ARG A 36 14.32 11.64 4.89
N LEU A 37 13.82 11.02 3.82
CA LEU A 37 13.17 9.71 3.90
C LEU A 37 14.16 8.63 4.34
N GLU A 38 15.40 8.70 3.87
CA GLU A 38 16.48 7.81 4.30
C GLU A 38 16.74 7.90 5.80
N ARG A 39 16.80 9.12 6.36
CA ARG A 39 16.94 9.30 7.81
C ARG A 39 15.74 8.73 8.57
N LEU A 40 14.51 9.06 8.15
CA LEU A 40 13.30 8.57 8.84
C LEU A 40 13.19 7.04 8.83
N HIS A 41 13.64 6.40 7.74
CA HIS A 41 13.61 4.95 7.53
C HIS A 41 14.81 4.19 8.15
N ASP A 42 15.79 4.89 8.74
CA ASP A 42 17.04 4.28 9.22
C ASP A 42 17.84 3.59 8.10
N GLY A 43 18.05 4.34 7.01
CA GLY A 43 18.82 3.96 5.81
C GLY A 43 17.96 3.71 4.57
N GLY A 44 18.59 3.26 3.48
CA GLY A 44 17.90 2.97 2.21
C GLY A 44 16.87 1.84 2.28
N LEU A 45 16.09 1.70 1.23
CA LEU A 45 15.05 0.66 1.08
C LEU A 45 15.41 -0.25 -0.10
N GLY A 46 15.46 -1.56 0.12
CA GLY A 46 15.88 -2.53 -0.89
C GLY A 46 14.81 -3.56 -1.26
N PHE A 47 14.51 -3.68 -2.55
CA PHE A 47 13.69 -4.77 -3.11
C PHE A 47 14.18 -5.17 -4.50
N GLN A 48 14.05 -6.45 -4.85
CA GLN A 48 14.23 -6.89 -6.24
C GLN A 48 13.03 -6.48 -7.10
N ARG A 49 13.23 -6.16 -8.37
CA ARG A 49 12.13 -5.95 -9.33
C ARG A 49 12.15 -7.07 -10.39
N PRO A 50 10.98 -7.59 -10.82
CA PRO A 50 9.63 -7.22 -10.37
C PRO A 50 9.25 -7.82 -9.00
N VAL A 51 8.43 -7.12 -8.21
CA VAL A 51 7.99 -7.55 -6.86
C VAL A 51 6.51 -7.31 -6.59
N VAL A 52 5.92 -8.18 -5.79
CA VAL A 52 4.61 -7.97 -5.16
C VAL A 52 4.88 -7.83 -3.66
N CYS A 53 4.52 -6.68 -3.10
CA CYS A 53 4.64 -6.38 -1.68
C CYS A 53 3.24 -6.41 -1.07
N ALA A 54 3.07 -7.07 0.07
CA ALA A 54 1.88 -6.96 0.89
C ALA A 54 2.25 -6.18 2.14
N ASN A 55 1.51 -5.12 2.43
CA ASN A 55 1.70 -4.31 3.62
C ASN A 55 0.48 -4.44 4.53
N PHE A 56 0.69 -4.85 5.77
CA PHE A 56 -0.37 -4.97 6.78
C PHE A 56 0.23 -4.81 8.17
N VAL A 57 -0.62 -4.49 9.14
CA VAL A 57 -0.27 -4.44 10.56
C VAL A 57 -0.97 -5.58 11.30
N ALA A 58 -0.31 -6.11 12.32
CA ALA A 58 -0.85 -7.13 13.20
C ALA A 58 -0.50 -6.81 14.65
N SER A 59 -1.34 -7.25 15.59
CA SER A 59 -0.96 -7.28 17.00
C SER A 59 0.18 -8.29 17.25
N LEU A 60 0.79 -8.24 18.44
CA LEU A 60 1.87 -9.16 18.83
C LEU A 60 1.45 -10.63 18.81
N ASP A 61 0.18 -10.92 19.08
CA ASP A 61 -0.43 -12.25 19.03
C ASP A 61 -1.01 -12.60 17.64
N GLY A 62 -0.73 -11.78 16.61
CA GLY A 62 -1.02 -12.09 15.21
C GLY A 62 -2.43 -11.75 14.75
N VAL A 63 -3.17 -10.93 15.50
CA VAL A 63 -4.51 -10.48 15.11
C VAL A 63 -4.40 -9.32 14.13
N VAL A 64 -5.05 -9.47 12.97
CA VAL A 64 -5.10 -8.47 11.88
C VAL A 64 -6.49 -7.86 11.70
N ALA A 65 -7.50 -8.43 12.35
CA ALA A 65 -8.88 -7.97 12.31
C ALA A 65 -9.53 -8.22 13.66
N LEU A 66 -10.10 -7.18 14.25
CA LEU A 66 -10.74 -7.19 15.57
C LEU A 66 -12.24 -7.46 15.45
N GLY A 67 -12.82 -7.23 14.27
CA GLY A 67 -14.23 -7.44 14.00
C GLY A 67 -15.14 -6.47 14.78
N GLY A 68 -16.44 -6.49 14.47
CA GLY A 68 -17.43 -5.63 15.11
C GLY A 68 -17.67 -4.31 14.36
N ALA A 69 -17.94 -3.23 15.09
CA ALA A 69 -18.35 -1.93 14.52
C ALA A 69 -17.17 -1.00 14.15
N HIS A 70 -15.93 -1.46 14.35
CA HIS A 70 -14.74 -0.70 13.99
C HIS A 70 -14.57 -0.72 12.47
N ARG A 71 -14.42 0.48 11.90
CA ARG A 71 -14.32 0.67 10.45
C ARG A 71 -12.88 0.62 9.95
N ASP A 72 -11.89 0.66 10.85
CA ASP A 72 -10.47 0.68 10.45
C ASP A 72 -9.65 -0.06 11.52
N ASP A 73 -9.66 -1.39 11.44
CA ASP A 73 -8.94 -2.27 12.37
C ASP A 73 -7.43 -2.02 12.29
N GLY A 74 -6.89 -1.70 11.11
CA GLY A 74 -5.48 -1.39 10.91
C GLY A 74 -5.04 -0.13 11.67
N ALA A 75 -5.82 0.95 11.58
CA ALA A 75 -5.56 2.17 12.34
C ALA A 75 -5.65 1.96 13.85
N LEU A 76 -6.55 1.06 14.30
CA LEU A 76 -6.69 0.73 15.72
C LEU A 76 -5.51 -0.10 16.23
N ILE A 77 -5.10 -1.13 15.47
CA ILE A 77 -3.96 -2.00 15.82
C ILE A 77 -2.65 -1.22 15.80
N SER A 78 -2.42 -0.38 14.78
CA SER A 78 -1.23 0.49 14.71
C SER A 78 -1.23 1.61 15.75
N GLY A 79 -2.39 1.92 16.36
CA GLY A 79 -2.54 3.06 17.25
C GLY A 79 -2.31 4.41 16.57
N GLY A 80 -2.38 4.47 15.23
CA GLY A 80 -2.06 5.66 14.45
C GLY A 80 -0.59 6.05 14.52
N ASP A 81 0.31 5.07 14.71
CA ASP A 81 1.75 5.28 14.78
C ASP A 81 2.31 6.05 13.58
N GLU A 82 3.20 7.00 13.86
CA GLU A 82 3.77 7.87 12.82
C GLU A 82 4.74 7.10 11.92
N GLY A 83 5.48 6.13 12.48
CA GLY A 83 6.38 5.25 11.73
C GLY A 83 5.63 4.31 10.79
N ASP A 84 4.51 3.74 11.23
CA ASP A 84 3.61 2.93 10.40
C ASP A 84 3.07 3.74 9.21
N ARG A 85 2.54 4.94 9.46
CA ARG A 85 2.06 5.85 8.41
C ARG A 85 3.15 6.28 7.44
N PHE A 86 4.35 6.52 7.97
CA PHE A 86 5.54 6.81 7.17
C PHE A 86 5.89 5.63 6.25
N LEU A 87 5.97 4.42 6.79
CA LEU A 87 6.33 3.21 6.04
C LEU A 87 5.27 2.92 4.96
N MET A 88 3.98 3.00 5.30
CA MET A 88 2.91 2.82 4.34
C MET A 88 3.00 3.86 3.21
N THR A 89 3.24 5.13 3.51
CA THR A 89 3.44 6.16 2.47
C THR A 89 4.69 5.89 1.62
N LEU A 90 5.77 5.43 2.24
CA LEU A 90 7.02 5.09 1.55
C LEU A 90 6.80 3.93 0.55
N LEU A 91 6.13 2.86 0.97
CA LEU A 91 5.80 1.72 0.11
C LEU A 91 4.86 2.13 -1.05
N ARG A 92 3.83 2.93 -0.76
CA ARG A 92 2.93 3.49 -1.79
C ARG A 92 3.69 4.34 -2.81
N SER A 93 4.67 5.12 -2.33
CA SER A 93 5.53 5.94 -3.19
C SER A 93 6.46 5.09 -4.05
N CYS A 94 6.84 3.90 -3.61
CA CYS A 94 7.62 2.94 -4.40
C CYS A 94 6.78 2.15 -5.42
N ALA A 95 5.46 2.12 -5.26
CA ALA A 95 4.57 1.29 -6.06
C ALA A 95 4.24 1.90 -7.43
N ASP A 96 4.17 1.04 -8.44
CA ASP A 96 3.55 1.37 -9.73
C ASP A 96 2.02 1.26 -9.60
N VAL A 97 1.54 0.31 -8.79
CA VAL A 97 0.11 0.01 -8.56
C VAL A 97 -0.13 -0.27 -7.09
N ILE A 98 -1.22 0.27 -6.55
CA ILE A 98 -1.79 -0.11 -5.25
C ILE A 98 -3.07 -0.91 -5.51
N VAL A 99 -3.15 -2.12 -4.96
CA VAL A 99 -4.29 -3.02 -5.08
C VAL A 99 -4.95 -3.16 -3.72
N VAL A 100 -6.26 -2.89 -3.64
CA VAL A 100 -7.05 -3.05 -2.41
C VAL A 100 -8.30 -3.89 -2.62
N GLY A 101 -8.72 -4.56 -1.55
CA GLY A 101 -10.02 -5.23 -1.51
C GLY A 101 -11.19 -4.24 -1.49
N ALA A 102 -12.32 -4.62 -2.10
CA ALA A 102 -13.58 -3.90 -1.92
C ALA A 102 -14.10 -3.88 -0.46
N GLY A 103 -13.57 -4.75 0.41
CA GLY A 103 -13.77 -4.68 1.86
C GLY A 103 -13.05 -3.47 2.44
N THR A 104 -11.72 -3.43 2.28
CA THR A 104 -10.86 -2.30 2.68
C THR A 104 -11.39 -0.96 2.18
N LEU A 105 -11.83 -0.88 0.92
CA LEU A 105 -12.42 0.34 0.37
C LEU A 105 -13.68 0.81 1.13
N ARG A 106 -14.54 -0.12 1.58
CA ARG A 106 -15.74 0.23 2.35
C ARG A 106 -15.41 0.67 3.77
N ASP A 107 -14.36 0.07 4.33
CA ASP A 107 -13.87 0.31 5.68
C ASP A 107 -13.18 1.70 5.76
N THR A 108 -12.57 2.15 4.65
CA THR A 108 -11.92 3.46 4.52
C THR A 108 -12.65 4.41 3.54
N PRO A 109 -13.88 4.88 3.82
CA PRO A 109 -14.75 5.56 2.84
C PRO A 109 -14.27 6.93 2.34
N ARG A 110 -13.22 7.50 2.95
CA ARG A 110 -12.56 8.73 2.52
C ARG A 110 -11.09 8.53 2.13
N GLY A 111 -10.63 7.28 2.12
CA GLY A 111 -9.26 6.94 1.79
C GLY A 111 -8.93 7.33 0.36
N LEU A 112 -7.77 7.92 0.15
CA LEU A 112 -7.26 8.31 -1.17
C LEU A 112 -6.01 7.50 -1.56
N TRP A 113 -5.39 6.81 -0.60
CA TRP A 113 -4.16 6.04 -0.82
C TRP A 113 -2.99 6.89 -1.34
N THR A 114 -2.97 8.18 -0.98
CA THR A 114 -1.91 9.11 -1.42
C THR A 114 -1.00 9.53 -0.27
N ALA A 115 0.17 10.08 -0.63
CA ALA A 115 1.12 10.60 0.34
C ALA A 115 0.59 11.84 1.06
N GLU A 116 -0.17 12.70 0.36
CA GLU A 116 -0.76 13.93 0.90
C GLU A 116 -1.75 13.65 2.03
N GLU A 117 -2.48 12.54 1.93
CA GLU A 117 -3.44 12.13 2.97
C GLU A 117 -2.72 11.59 4.21
N LEU A 118 -1.77 10.68 4.01
CA LEU A 118 -1.24 9.85 5.10
C LEU A 118 0.00 10.43 5.78
N PHE A 119 0.87 11.10 5.02
CA PHE A 119 2.11 11.68 5.54
C PHE A 119 2.42 13.04 4.87
N PRO A 120 1.58 14.06 5.11
CA PRO A 120 1.65 15.36 4.43
C PRO A 120 2.97 16.10 4.65
N SER A 121 3.66 15.82 5.75
CA SER A 121 4.87 16.55 6.14
C SER A 121 6.07 16.30 5.22
N ALA A 122 6.04 15.26 4.37
CA ALA A 122 7.14 14.89 3.46
C ALA A 122 6.71 14.61 2.00
N VAL A 123 5.60 15.23 1.57
CA VAL A 123 5.01 15.02 0.22
C VAL A 123 5.99 15.34 -0.91
N SER A 124 6.78 16.41 -0.77
CA SER A 124 7.75 16.79 -1.81
C SER A 124 8.85 15.75 -1.96
N GLU A 125 9.32 15.16 -0.85
CA GLU A 125 10.29 14.08 -0.86
C GLU A 125 9.69 12.79 -1.43
N PHE A 126 8.45 12.44 -1.12
CA PHE A 126 7.79 11.30 -1.76
C PHE A 126 7.61 11.49 -3.27
N ALA A 127 7.25 12.69 -3.72
CA ALA A 127 7.17 13.02 -5.13
C ALA A 127 8.55 12.96 -5.81
N GLU A 128 9.62 13.39 -5.12
CA GLU A 128 11.00 13.24 -5.59
C GLU A 128 11.40 11.77 -5.73
N LEU A 129 11.08 10.95 -4.73
CA LEU A 129 11.33 9.50 -4.78
C LEU A 129 10.68 8.89 -6.03
N ARG A 130 9.40 9.17 -6.28
CA ARG A 130 8.70 8.67 -7.47
C ARG A 130 9.41 9.05 -8.77
N ARG A 131 9.84 10.31 -8.90
CA ARG A 131 10.60 10.77 -10.08
C ARG A 131 11.93 10.02 -10.24
N ARG A 132 12.69 9.83 -9.15
CA ARG A 132 13.96 9.08 -9.18
C ARG A 132 13.78 7.62 -9.61
N LEU A 133 12.63 7.05 -9.30
CA LEU A 133 12.26 5.67 -9.67
C LEU A 133 11.69 5.54 -11.08
N GLY A 134 11.46 6.65 -11.77
CA GLY A 134 10.79 6.67 -13.07
C GLY A 134 9.32 6.27 -13.00
N CYS A 135 8.69 6.39 -11.83
CA CYS A 135 7.28 6.11 -11.65
C CYS A 135 6.42 7.32 -12.08
N GLU A 136 5.18 7.04 -12.49
CA GLU A 136 4.17 8.08 -12.71
C GLU A 136 3.93 8.93 -11.45
N PRO A 137 3.45 10.19 -11.54
CA PRO A 137 3.24 11.06 -10.38
C PRO A 137 2.37 10.44 -9.28
N ARG A 138 1.43 9.56 -9.65
CA ARG A 138 0.60 8.78 -8.73
C ARG A 138 0.59 7.31 -9.16
N PRO A 139 0.55 6.35 -8.21
CA PRO A 139 0.37 4.95 -8.54
C PRO A 139 -1.02 4.72 -9.13
N LEU A 140 -1.15 3.72 -10.00
CA LEU A 140 -2.47 3.25 -10.41
C LEU A 140 -3.19 2.65 -9.20
N PHE A 141 -4.45 3.03 -8.99
CA PHE A 141 -5.27 2.46 -7.92
C PHE A 141 -6.21 1.39 -8.48
N VAL A 142 -6.16 0.19 -7.92
CA VAL A 142 -6.96 -0.96 -8.36
C VAL A 142 -7.77 -1.52 -7.20
N VAL A 143 -9.08 -1.61 -7.39
CA VAL A 143 -9.98 -2.26 -6.44
C VAL A 143 -10.34 -3.65 -6.94
N VAL A 144 -10.10 -4.68 -6.14
CA VAL A 144 -10.52 -6.06 -6.46
C VAL A 144 -11.87 -6.38 -5.82
N SER A 145 -12.82 -6.85 -6.62
CA SER A 145 -14.17 -7.18 -6.15
C SER A 145 -14.78 -8.39 -6.86
N GLY A 146 -15.06 -9.46 -6.10
CA GLY A 146 -15.76 -10.63 -6.63
C GLY A 146 -17.21 -10.34 -7.01
N SER A 147 -17.93 -9.61 -6.16
CA SER A 147 -19.38 -9.34 -6.29
C SER A 147 -19.72 -8.05 -7.05
N GLY A 148 -18.75 -7.16 -7.25
CA GLY A 148 -19.02 -5.79 -7.72
C GLY A 148 -19.64 -4.89 -6.65
N ALA A 149 -19.62 -5.30 -5.38
CA ALA A 149 -20.09 -4.49 -4.25
C ALA A 149 -19.06 -3.42 -3.88
N VAL A 150 -18.89 -2.45 -4.78
CA VAL A 150 -18.02 -1.27 -4.67
C VAL A 150 -18.93 -0.03 -4.61
N ASP A 151 -18.58 0.92 -3.75
CA ASP A 151 -19.20 2.24 -3.75
C ASP A 151 -18.64 3.05 -4.93
N LEU A 152 -19.52 3.43 -5.87
CA LEU A 152 -19.12 4.09 -7.11
C LEU A 152 -18.82 5.58 -6.90
N ASP A 153 -19.31 6.17 -5.80
CA ASP A 153 -19.09 7.56 -5.44
C ASP A 153 -17.83 7.72 -4.55
N HIS A 154 -17.11 6.62 -4.29
CA HIS A 154 -15.91 6.64 -3.48
C HIS A 154 -14.82 7.51 -4.12
N PRO A 155 -14.23 8.49 -3.40
CA PRO A 155 -13.34 9.49 -3.98
C PRO A 155 -12.08 8.89 -4.65
N ALA A 156 -11.56 7.78 -4.11
CA ALA A 156 -10.43 7.07 -4.72
C ALA A 156 -10.70 6.57 -6.15
N LEU A 157 -11.97 6.39 -6.56
CA LEU A 157 -12.31 5.95 -7.92
C LEU A 157 -12.27 7.09 -8.94
N GLY A 158 -12.32 8.36 -8.50
CA GLY A 158 -12.36 9.53 -9.38
C GLY A 158 -11.04 9.87 -10.08
N SER A 159 -9.92 9.24 -9.68
CA SER A 159 -8.58 9.55 -10.19
C SER A 159 -8.01 8.48 -11.13
N GLY A 160 -8.83 7.97 -12.05
CA GLY A 160 -8.40 6.98 -13.04
C GLY A 160 -8.19 5.57 -12.49
N ALA A 161 -8.90 5.22 -11.41
CA ALA A 161 -8.84 3.88 -10.84
C ALA A 161 -9.42 2.81 -11.77
N ILE A 162 -9.09 1.55 -11.49
CA ILE A 162 -9.64 0.38 -12.18
C ILE A 162 -10.30 -0.55 -11.16
N VAL A 163 -11.48 -1.08 -11.48
CA VAL A 163 -12.11 -2.15 -10.70
C VAL A 163 -11.89 -3.49 -11.40
N ALA A 164 -11.07 -4.34 -10.80
CA ALA A 164 -10.87 -5.72 -11.25
C ALA A 164 -11.95 -6.63 -10.64
N ALA A 165 -12.80 -7.21 -11.47
CA ALA A 165 -13.97 -7.96 -11.03
C ALA A 165 -14.16 -9.29 -11.77
N THR A 166 -15.04 -10.14 -11.23
CA THR A 166 -15.57 -11.29 -11.98
C THR A 166 -16.52 -10.83 -13.08
N ALA A 167 -16.85 -11.70 -14.04
CA ALA A 167 -17.87 -11.37 -15.05
C ALA A 167 -19.22 -10.96 -14.43
N THR A 168 -19.63 -11.65 -13.35
CA THR A 168 -20.87 -11.31 -12.62
C THR A 168 -20.75 -9.96 -11.91
N GLY A 169 -19.63 -9.69 -11.24
CA GLY A 169 -19.38 -8.41 -10.55
C GLY A 169 -19.29 -7.23 -11.52
N ALA A 170 -18.61 -7.40 -12.65
CA ALA A 170 -18.51 -6.41 -13.72
C ALA A 170 -19.89 -6.07 -14.30
N ALA A 171 -20.74 -7.08 -14.55
CA ALA A 171 -22.11 -6.86 -15.00
C ALA A 171 -22.94 -6.10 -13.95
N ALA A 172 -22.76 -6.38 -12.66
CA ALA A 172 -23.44 -5.67 -11.58
C ALA A 172 -23.03 -4.19 -11.49
N LEU A 173 -21.73 -3.89 -11.64
CA LEU A 173 -21.21 -2.52 -11.68
C LEU A 173 -21.77 -1.75 -12.88
N ARG A 174 -21.76 -2.35 -14.07
CA ARG A 174 -22.30 -1.72 -15.29
C ARG A 174 -23.80 -1.41 -15.18
N ARG A 175 -24.60 -2.33 -14.60
CA ARG A 175 -26.03 -2.07 -14.35
C ARG A 175 -26.29 -0.89 -13.40
N ARG A 176 -25.36 -0.62 -12.49
CA ARG A 176 -25.40 0.53 -11.57
C ARG A 176 -24.85 1.82 -12.19
N GLY A 177 -24.47 1.81 -13.47
CA GLY A 177 -23.96 2.98 -14.17
C GLY A 177 -22.50 3.32 -13.86
N ALA A 178 -21.68 2.34 -13.49
CA ALA A 178 -20.26 2.56 -13.22
C ALA A 178 -19.53 3.19 -14.42
N THR A 179 -18.87 4.33 -14.17
CA THR A 179 -18.04 5.07 -15.14
C THR A 179 -16.55 4.75 -15.00
N VAL A 180 -16.13 4.22 -13.84
CA VAL A 180 -14.78 3.72 -13.60
C VAL A 180 -14.45 2.58 -14.57
N ALA A 181 -13.18 2.47 -14.97
CA ALA A 181 -12.73 1.35 -15.81
C ALA A 181 -12.91 0.01 -15.07
N ILE A 182 -13.41 -1.00 -15.79
CA ILE A 182 -13.69 -2.34 -15.22
C ILE A 182 -12.96 -3.40 -16.01
N GLU A 183 -12.08 -4.12 -15.32
CA GLU A 183 -11.37 -5.28 -15.87
C GLU A 183 -12.02 -6.57 -15.40
N THR A 184 -12.30 -7.47 -16.35
CA THR A 184 -13.00 -8.73 -16.06
C THR A 184 -12.00 -9.88 -15.97
N LEU A 185 -11.57 -10.21 -14.75
CA LEU A 185 -10.44 -11.10 -14.47
C LEU A 185 -10.83 -12.33 -13.64
N GLY A 186 -12.09 -12.77 -13.74
CA GLY A 186 -12.57 -13.97 -13.03
C GLY A 186 -13.64 -14.75 -13.80
N THR A 187 -13.59 -16.08 -13.67
CA THR A 187 -14.59 -17.01 -14.21
C THR A 187 -15.57 -17.43 -13.11
N GLY A 188 -16.87 -17.31 -13.38
CA GLY A 188 -17.89 -17.62 -12.39
C GLY A 188 -17.90 -16.62 -11.22
N ARG A 189 -17.83 -17.12 -9.97
CA ARG A 189 -18.02 -16.30 -8.76
C ARG A 189 -16.73 -15.87 -8.04
N ARG A 190 -15.57 -16.36 -8.46
CA ARG A 190 -14.28 -16.07 -7.80
C ARG A 190 -13.38 -15.27 -8.73
N LEU A 191 -12.74 -14.25 -8.16
CA LEU A 191 -11.68 -13.52 -8.83
C LEU A 191 -10.39 -14.35 -8.79
N ASP A 192 -9.68 -14.44 -9.91
CA ASP A 192 -8.40 -15.14 -9.97
C ASP A 192 -7.27 -14.12 -9.76
N MET A 193 -6.73 -14.05 -8.54
CA MET A 193 -5.67 -13.10 -8.21
C MET A 193 -4.40 -13.32 -9.02
N ARG A 194 -4.13 -14.55 -9.48
CA ARG A 194 -2.99 -14.80 -10.37
C ARG A 194 -3.19 -14.08 -11.70
N ARG A 195 -4.41 -14.10 -12.25
CA ARG A 195 -4.74 -13.33 -13.46
C ARG A 195 -4.68 -11.82 -13.23
N VAL A 196 -5.12 -11.34 -12.07
CA VAL A 196 -4.99 -9.92 -11.71
C VAL A 196 -3.52 -9.50 -11.71
N LEU A 197 -2.66 -10.26 -11.04
CA LEU A 197 -1.22 -9.96 -10.99
C LEU A 197 -0.56 -10.07 -12.37
N LEU A 198 -0.91 -11.08 -13.17
CA LEU A 198 -0.40 -11.21 -14.54
C LEU A 198 -0.81 -10.04 -15.43
N TRP A 199 -2.09 -9.64 -15.40
CA TRP A 199 -2.59 -8.48 -16.15
C TRP A 199 -1.85 -7.19 -15.76
N LEU A 200 -1.62 -6.96 -14.46
CA LEU A 200 -0.85 -5.80 -14.00
C LEU A 200 0.59 -5.82 -14.53
N ARG A 201 1.24 -6.99 -14.53
CA ARG A 201 2.60 -7.19 -15.05
C ARG A 201 2.68 -6.95 -16.56
N GLU A 202 1.75 -7.51 -17.31
CA GLU A 202 1.65 -7.34 -18.76
C GLU A 202 1.36 -5.89 -19.15
N SER A 203 0.70 -5.14 -18.25
CA SER A 203 0.48 -3.70 -18.37
C SER A 203 1.69 -2.84 -17.98
N GLY A 204 2.85 -3.46 -17.70
CA GLY A 204 4.11 -2.76 -17.44
C GLY A 204 4.42 -2.46 -15.96
N HIS A 205 3.59 -2.90 -15.01
CA HIS A 205 3.77 -2.56 -13.60
C HIS A 205 4.71 -3.57 -12.90
N ALA A 206 5.88 -3.10 -12.47
CA ALA A 206 6.94 -3.93 -11.88
C ALA A 206 6.91 -3.94 -10.34
N THR A 207 6.32 -2.95 -9.69
CA THR A 207 6.14 -2.90 -8.24
C THR A 207 4.66 -2.83 -7.92
N ILE A 208 4.10 -3.94 -7.43
CA ILE A 208 2.69 -4.05 -7.04
C ILE A 208 2.63 -4.05 -5.52
N LEU A 209 1.90 -3.10 -4.94
CA LEU A 209 1.59 -3.06 -3.51
C LEU A 209 0.17 -3.55 -3.28
N ILE A 210 -0.01 -4.44 -2.30
CA ILE A 210 -1.30 -4.95 -1.85
C ILE A 210 -1.53 -4.47 -0.41
N GLU A 211 -2.69 -3.85 -0.20
CA GLU A 211 -3.19 -3.39 1.11
C GLU A 211 -4.61 -3.89 1.38
#